data_AF-A0A2V7Q4U1-F1
#
_entry.id   AF-A0A2V7Q4U1-F1
#
_cell.length_a   1.000
_cell.length_b   1.000
_cell.length_c   1.000
_cell.angle_alpha   90.00
_cell.angle_beta   90.00
_cell.angle_gamma   90.00
#
_symmetry.space_group_name_H-M   'P 1'
#
loop_
_entity.id
_entity.type
_entity.pdbx_description
1 polymer ?
#
loop_
_entity_poly.entity_id
_entity_poly.type
_entity_poly.pdbx_seq_one_letter_code
_entity_poly.pdbx_strand_id
1 'polypeptide(L)'
;MDKLVSLAKRRGFVFQSSEIYGGLGSVWDYGPLGVELKKNIKERWWRSMVHDREDIEGLDAAILMHPKVWEASGHVSGFTDPLVDCKHCKNRFRADDPRIKGTPGEPTAQCPVCGSKGTLTAPRMFNLMFKTFMGPVEEAAALVYLRPETAQGIYVNYLNVLQSSRQKIPFGIAQIGKAFRNEITPGNFIFRTREFEQMEMQYFVKPGTDLEWFEFWRHERMKWLSGLGVRPDKLRFHQHTKDELAHYAKDAYDIQYEFPFGWQEFEGIHNRTNFDLSRHQEFSGKKLEYLDVATNERFIPYVVETSAGADRTTLVVMADAYHEEEVEGEKRVVLRLHPAIAPLKAAVFPLVNKDGMPELARRIFDDLRKRY
;
A
#
# COMPACT_ATOMS: atom_id res chain seq x y z
N MET A 1 -9.26 -14.32 -11.60
CA MET A 1 -8.15 -14.13 -10.64
C MET A 1 -7.26 -15.36 -10.57
N ASP A 2 -7.82 -16.57 -10.52
CA ASP A 2 -7.07 -17.84 -10.38
C ASP A 2 -5.94 -18.04 -11.41
N LYS A 3 -6.16 -17.63 -12.67
CA LYS A 3 -5.14 -17.66 -13.72
C LYS A 3 -3.90 -16.83 -13.37
N LEU A 4 -4.09 -15.62 -12.81
CA LEU A 4 -3.00 -14.75 -12.36
C LEU A 4 -2.27 -15.35 -11.16
N VAL A 5 -3.00 -15.90 -10.19
CA VAL A 5 -2.41 -16.57 -9.02
C VAL A 5 -1.56 -17.76 -9.45
N SER A 6 -2.08 -18.58 -10.37
CA SER A 6 -1.37 -19.72 -10.94
C SER A 6 -0.12 -19.29 -11.73
N LEU A 7 -0.21 -18.23 -12.53
CA LEU A 7 0.95 -17.66 -13.23
C LEU A 7 2.01 -17.17 -12.25
N ALA A 8 1.58 -16.39 -11.24
CA ALA A 8 2.47 -15.78 -10.27
C ALA A 8 3.30 -16.84 -9.53
N LYS A 9 2.66 -17.93 -9.09
CA LYS A 9 3.35 -19.06 -8.46
C LYS A 9 4.28 -19.78 -9.45
N ARG A 10 3.79 -20.16 -10.63
CA ARG A 10 4.58 -20.96 -11.60
C ARG A 10 5.78 -20.23 -12.18
N ARG A 11 5.74 -18.89 -12.25
CA ARG A 11 6.80 -18.07 -12.85
C ARG A 11 7.66 -17.35 -11.81
N GLY A 12 7.43 -17.56 -10.51
CA GLY A 12 8.27 -16.98 -9.47
C GLY A 12 8.05 -15.49 -9.23
N PHE A 13 6.80 -15.02 -9.31
CA PHE A 13 6.42 -13.69 -8.87
C PHE A 13 6.08 -13.66 -7.39
N VAL A 14 5.14 -14.49 -6.95
CA VAL A 14 4.63 -14.46 -5.58
C VAL A 14 4.35 -15.88 -5.09
N PHE A 15 4.75 -16.15 -3.85
CA PHE A 15 4.56 -17.42 -3.15
C PHE A 15 3.80 -17.20 -1.85
N GLN A 16 3.07 -18.23 -1.42
CA GLN A 16 2.47 -18.24 -0.09
C GLN A 16 3.61 -18.25 0.95
N SER A 17 3.62 -17.28 1.86
CA SER A 17 4.68 -17.25 2.87
C SER A 17 4.60 -18.48 3.77
N SER A 18 5.75 -19.07 4.07
CA SER A 18 5.87 -20.30 4.87
C SER A 18 5.10 -21.50 4.31
N GLU A 19 4.99 -21.63 2.98
CA GLU A 19 4.18 -22.66 2.30
C GLU A 19 4.49 -24.09 2.78
N ILE A 20 5.76 -24.44 3.01
CA ILE A 20 6.16 -25.78 3.48
C ILE A 20 5.63 -26.12 4.88
N TYR A 21 5.22 -25.13 5.66
CA TYR A 21 4.61 -25.27 6.98
C TYR A 21 3.09 -25.13 6.95
N GLY A 22 2.47 -25.21 5.76
CA GLY A 22 1.03 -25.02 5.57
C GLY A 22 0.62 -23.58 5.23
N GLY A 23 1.59 -22.65 5.16
CA GLY A 23 1.36 -21.26 4.83
C GLY A 23 0.88 -20.39 5.99
N LEU A 24 1.25 -19.11 5.97
CA LEU A 24 0.74 -18.09 6.88
C LEU A 24 -0.31 -17.21 6.19
N GLY A 25 -1.56 -17.30 6.62
CA GLY A 25 -2.69 -16.64 5.95
C GLY A 25 -2.47 -15.12 5.78
N SER A 26 -2.72 -14.63 4.55
CA SER A 26 -2.54 -13.22 4.16
C SER A 26 -1.11 -12.67 4.26
N VAL A 27 -0.10 -13.53 4.25
CA VAL A 27 1.31 -13.15 4.19
C VAL A 27 1.94 -13.83 2.98
N TRP A 28 2.71 -13.08 2.19
CA TRP A 28 3.19 -13.51 0.89
C TRP A 28 4.66 -13.13 0.69
N ASP A 29 5.40 -14.02 0.02
CA ASP A 29 6.80 -13.80 -0.33
C ASP A 29 6.92 -13.48 -1.83
N TYR A 30 7.74 -12.50 -2.18
CA TYR A 30 8.02 -12.16 -3.58
C TYR A 30 9.20 -13.00 -4.08
N GLY A 31 8.98 -13.77 -5.15
CA GLY A 31 10.00 -14.59 -5.82
C GLY A 31 10.91 -13.76 -6.74
N PRO A 32 11.82 -14.42 -7.49
CA PRO A 32 12.84 -13.73 -8.30
C PRO A 32 12.28 -12.70 -9.31
N LEU A 33 11.17 -12.99 -9.99
CA LEU A 33 10.57 -12.02 -10.92
C LEU A 33 9.73 -10.97 -10.19
N GLY A 34 9.13 -11.35 -9.06
CA GLY A 34 8.27 -10.46 -8.29
C GLY A 34 9.05 -9.39 -7.55
N VAL A 35 10.21 -9.73 -6.99
CA VAL A 35 11.07 -8.76 -6.32
C VAL A 35 11.55 -7.69 -7.30
N GLU A 36 11.97 -8.08 -8.50
CA GLU A 36 12.38 -7.13 -9.56
C GLU A 36 11.20 -6.28 -10.05
N LEU A 37 10.01 -6.88 -10.27
CA LEU A 37 8.82 -6.11 -10.66
C LEU A 37 8.48 -5.05 -9.62
N LYS A 38 8.35 -5.46 -8.35
CA LYS A 38 7.97 -4.57 -7.26
C LYS A 38 9.04 -3.51 -7.02
N LYS A 39 10.32 -3.87 -7.11
CA LYS A 39 11.45 -2.93 -7.03
C LYS A 39 11.37 -1.90 -8.14
N ASN A 40 11.20 -2.30 -9.40
CA ASN A 40 11.10 -1.37 -10.52
C ASN A 40 9.92 -0.39 -10.38
N ILE A 41 8.78 -0.86 -9.86
CA ILE A 41 7.62 0.00 -9.57
C ILE A 41 7.97 1.03 -8.49
N LYS A 42 8.57 0.59 -7.38
CA LYS A 42 8.99 1.47 -6.27
C LYS A 42 10.04 2.49 -6.70
N GLU A 43 11.06 2.06 -7.45
CA GLU A 43 12.10 2.96 -7.97
C GLU A 43 11.54 3.99 -8.93
N ARG A 44 10.59 3.60 -9.79
CA ARG A 44 9.91 4.53 -10.69
C ARG A 44 9.02 5.52 -9.93
N TRP A 45 8.35 5.08 -8.88
CA TRP A 45 7.60 5.98 -7.98
C TRP A 45 8.54 6.97 -7.30
N TRP A 46 9.62 6.45 -6.68
CA TRP A 46 10.59 7.25 -5.96
C TRP A 46 11.25 8.29 -6.86
N ARG A 47 11.61 7.92 -8.09
CA ARG A 47 12.13 8.86 -9.08
C ARG A 47 11.13 9.98 -9.37
N SER A 48 9.86 9.65 -9.64
CA SER A 48 8.84 10.66 -9.98
C SER A 48 8.46 11.57 -8.81
N MET A 49 8.52 11.06 -7.58
CA MET A 49 8.14 11.82 -6.39
C MET A 49 9.30 12.61 -5.81
N VAL A 50 10.53 12.07 -5.86
CA VAL A 50 11.68 12.64 -5.15
C VAL A 50 12.74 13.15 -6.12
N HIS A 51 13.23 12.33 -7.05
CA HIS A 51 14.38 12.73 -7.88
C HIS A 51 14.03 13.74 -8.97
N ASP A 52 12.86 13.63 -9.56
CA ASP A 52 12.40 14.51 -10.66
C ASP A 52 11.76 15.80 -10.11
N ARG A 53 11.84 16.05 -8.79
CA ARG A 53 11.21 17.17 -8.08
C ARG A 53 12.17 17.84 -7.12
N GLU A 54 12.00 19.14 -6.91
CA GLU A 54 12.82 19.93 -5.97
C GLU A 54 12.09 20.18 -4.64
N ASP A 55 10.81 19.83 -4.56
CA ASP A 55 9.90 20.17 -3.47
C ASP A 55 9.46 18.96 -2.66
N ILE A 56 10.15 17.81 -2.78
CA ILE A 56 9.85 16.60 -2.00
C ILE A 56 11.15 15.97 -1.50
N GLU A 57 11.18 15.73 -0.19
CA GLU A 57 12.30 15.07 0.48
C GLU A 57 11.99 13.59 0.77
N GLY A 58 13.01 12.75 0.78
CA GLY A 58 12.89 11.34 1.15
C GLY A 58 13.04 11.11 2.66
N LEU A 59 12.27 10.16 3.21
CA LEU A 59 12.41 9.68 4.59
C LEU A 59 12.31 8.14 4.64
N ASP A 60 13.02 7.54 5.60
CA ASP A 60 12.83 6.16 6.03
C ASP A 60 12.71 6.10 7.57
N ALA A 61 11.49 6.22 8.06
CA ALA A 61 11.20 6.13 9.49
C ALA A 61 11.17 4.66 9.95
N ALA A 62 11.56 4.43 11.21
CA ALA A 62 11.45 3.13 11.85
C ALA A 62 10.00 2.59 11.88
N ILE A 63 9.85 1.26 11.91
CA ILE A 63 8.55 0.60 12.09
C ILE A 63 8.06 0.73 13.54
N LEU A 64 8.97 0.55 14.50
CA LEU A 64 8.67 0.66 15.92
C LEU A 64 8.73 2.14 16.32
N MET A 65 7.58 2.66 16.75
CA MET A 65 7.44 4.05 17.21
C MET A 65 6.88 4.09 18.62
N HIS A 66 7.12 5.21 19.31
CA HIS A 66 6.59 5.43 20.65
C HIS A 66 5.06 5.30 20.68
N PRO A 67 4.44 4.57 21.62
CA PRO A 67 2.99 4.27 21.62
C PRO A 67 2.09 5.50 21.53
N LYS A 68 2.46 6.59 22.21
CA LYS A 68 1.77 7.89 22.13
C LYS A 68 1.57 8.42 20.71
N VAL A 69 2.39 8.05 19.73
CA VAL A 69 2.19 8.40 18.31
C VAL A 69 0.86 7.85 17.79
N TRP A 70 0.54 6.60 18.17
CA TRP A 70 -0.68 5.91 17.77
C TRP A 70 -1.91 6.36 18.58
N GLU A 71 -1.70 6.86 19.80
CA GLU A 71 -2.74 7.52 20.59
C GLU A 71 -3.09 8.90 20.01
N ALA A 72 -2.07 9.71 19.71
CA ALA A 72 -2.23 11.05 19.14
C ALA A 72 -2.99 11.00 17.81
N SER A 73 -2.58 10.08 16.92
CA SER A 73 -3.22 9.86 15.63
C SER A 73 -4.60 9.17 15.70
N GLY A 74 -5.02 8.72 16.89
CA GLY A 74 -6.32 8.07 17.09
C GLY A 74 -6.38 6.60 16.67
N HIS A 75 -5.27 5.99 16.22
CA HIS A 75 -5.23 4.59 15.80
C HIS A 75 -5.55 3.62 16.94
N VAL A 76 -5.11 3.92 18.17
CA VAL A 76 -5.39 3.05 19.33
C VAL A 76 -6.89 2.97 19.62
N SER A 77 -7.61 4.09 19.48
CA SER A 77 -9.05 4.17 19.80
C SER A 77 -9.97 3.88 18.61
N GLY A 78 -9.55 4.22 17.39
CA GLY A 78 -10.42 4.23 16.20
C GLY A 78 -10.06 3.21 15.12
N PHE A 79 -8.89 2.58 15.15
CA PHE A 79 -8.45 1.64 14.10
C PHE A 79 -8.99 0.22 14.36
N THR A 80 -10.31 0.09 14.34
CA THR A 80 -11.03 -1.12 14.77
C THR A 80 -12.07 -1.57 13.74
N ASP A 81 -12.12 -2.87 13.49
CA ASP A 81 -13.18 -3.48 12.69
C ASP A 81 -14.18 -4.25 13.58
N PRO A 82 -15.46 -4.35 13.18
CA PRO A 82 -16.42 -5.20 13.87
C PRO A 82 -16.12 -6.67 13.57
N LEU A 83 -15.69 -7.42 14.59
CA LEU A 83 -15.32 -8.83 14.53
C LEU A 83 -16.46 -9.72 15.05
N VAL A 84 -16.71 -10.83 14.36
CA VAL A 84 -17.60 -11.91 14.80
C VAL A 84 -16.88 -13.27 14.75
N ASP A 85 -17.16 -14.13 15.72
CA ASP A 85 -16.60 -15.48 15.80
C ASP A 85 -17.70 -16.53 15.57
N CYS A 86 -17.44 -17.56 14.78
CA CYS A 86 -18.31 -18.72 14.72
C CYS A 86 -17.98 -19.68 15.87
N LYS A 87 -18.90 -19.88 16.79
CA LYS A 87 -18.73 -20.79 17.94
C LYS A 87 -18.47 -22.24 17.53
N HIS A 88 -18.94 -22.64 16.35
CA HIS A 88 -18.81 -23.99 15.81
C HIS A 88 -17.44 -24.24 15.16
N CYS A 89 -17.10 -23.51 14.09
CA CYS A 89 -15.85 -23.73 13.35
C CYS A 89 -14.66 -22.86 13.81
N LYS A 90 -14.87 -21.98 14.79
CA LYS A 90 -13.86 -21.04 15.35
C LYS A 90 -13.28 -20.04 14.36
N ASN A 91 -13.79 -19.99 13.13
CA ASN A 91 -13.43 -18.96 12.16
C ASN A 91 -13.94 -17.57 12.60
N ARG A 92 -13.20 -16.56 12.18
CA ARG A 92 -13.41 -15.14 12.46
C ARG A 92 -13.74 -14.41 11.16
N PHE A 93 -14.69 -13.48 11.24
CA PHE A 93 -15.15 -12.70 10.10
C PHE A 93 -15.38 -11.26 10.53
N ARG A 94 -15.29 -10.33 9.58
CA ARG A 94 -15.90 -9.02 9.80
C ARG A 94 -17.42 -9.16 9.87
N ALA A 95 -18.07 -8.37 10.71
CA ALA A 95 -19.52 -8.43 10.91
C ALA A 95 -20.31 -8.05 9.64
N ASP A 96 -19.70 -7.25 8.76
CA ASP A 96 -20.23 -6.80 7.48
C ASP A 96 -19.81 -7.69 6.28
N ASP A 97 -19.24 -8.88 6.53
CA ASP A 97 -18.85 -9.80 5.47
C ASP A 97 -20.09 -10.24 4.66
N PRO A 98 -20.15 -9.95 3.34
CA PRO A 98 -21.35 -10.17 2.52
C PRO A 98 -21.70 -11.65 2.34
N ARG A 99 -20.80 -12.57 2.71
CA ARG A 99 -21.05 -14.01 2.68
C ARG A 99 -21.88 -14.47 3.87
N ILE A 100 -21.91 -13.68 4.96
CA ILE A 100 -22.77 -13.95 6.12
C ILE A 100 -24.22 -13.74 5.70
N LYS A 101 -25.08 -14.72 5.99
CA LYS A 101 -26.52 -14.58 5.77
C LYS A 101 -27.21 -14.25 7.08
N GLY A 102 -27.94 -13.14 7.16
CA GLY A 102 -28.57 -12.64 8.38
C GLY A 102 -27.63 -11.78 9.23
N THR A 103 -28.11 -11.32 10.39
CA THR A 103 -27.37 -10.38 11.26
C THR A 103 -26.55 -11.14 12.31
N PRO A 104 -25.22 -10.99 12.37
CA PRO A 104 -24.41 -11.66 13.40
C PRO A 104 -24.92 -11.40 14.82
N GLY A 105 -24.92 -12.45 15.66
CA GLY A 105 -25.53 -12.41 16.99
C GLY A 105 -26.99 -12.85 17.04
N GLU A 106 -27.68 -12.94 15.89
CA GLU A 106 -29.06 -13.45 15.81
C GLU A 106 -29.12 -14.96 15.51
N PRO A 107 -30.21 -15.66 15.91
CA PRO A 107 -30.39 -17.09 15.62
C PRO A 107 -30.44 -17.42 14.11
N THR A 108 -30.82 -16.45 13.28
CA THR A 108 -30.93 -16.59 11.82
C THR A 108 -29.57 -16.49 11.12
N ALA A 109 -28.55 -15.94 11.79
CA ALA A 109 -27.24 -15.67 11.25
C ALA A 109 -26.52 -16.97 10.87
N GLN A 110 -26.09 -17.09 9.61
CA GLN A 110 -25.44 -18.27 9.08
C GLN A 110 -23.95 -18.02 8.86
N CYS A 111 -23.12 -18.90 9.42
CA CYS A 111 -21.68 -18.89 9.16
C CYS A 111 -21.40 -19.19 7.66
N PRO A 112 -20.58 -18.37 6.97
CA PRO A 112 -20.30 -18.55 5.55
C PRO A 112 -19.41 -19.75 5.24
N VAL A 113 -18.68 -20.27 6.24
CA VAL A 113 -17.73 -21.37 6.05
C VAL A 113 -18.35 -22.72 6.37
N CYS A 114 -18.99 -22.88 7.54
CA CYS A 114 -19.55 -24.16 7.97
C CYS A 114 -21.07 -24.25 7.82
N GLY A 115 -21.75 -23.18 7.40
CA GLY A 115 -23.19 -23.17 7.17
C GLY A 115 -24.05 -23.23 8.45
N SER A 116 -23.46 -23.29 9.64
CA SER A 116 -24.19 -23.37 10.91
C SER A 116 -24.93 -22.06 11.22
N LYS A 117 -26.22 -22.16 11.53
CA LYS A 117 -27.09 -21.02 11.91
C LYS A 117 -27.03 -20.75 13.42
N GLY A 118 -27.17 -19.49 13.83
CA GLY A 118 -27.18 -19.07 15.24
C GLY A 118 -25.86 -19.29 15.98
N THR A 119 -24.75 -19.49 15.25
CA THR A 119 -23.43 -19.77 15.85
C THR A 119 -22.50 -18.58 15.85
N LEU A 120 -22.84 -17.50 15.13
CA LEU A 120 -22.05 -16.27 15.10
C LEU A 120 -22.29 -15.45 16.37
N THR A 121 -21.22 -15.01 17.03
CA THR A 121 -21.31 -14.11 18.17
C THR A 121 -21.85 -12.74 17.75
N ALA A 122 -22.31 -11.95 18.74
CA ALA A 122 -22.52 -10.53 18.52
C ALA A 122 -21.20 -9.84 18.10
N PRO A 123 -21.26 -8.81 17.24
CA PRO A 123 -20.08 -8.05 16.85
C PRO A 123 -19.36 -7.42 18.04
N ARG A 124 -18.03 -7.42 17.99
CA ARG A 124 -17.15 -6.69 18.94
C ARG A 124 -16.10 -5.91 18.17
N MET A 125 -15.70 -4.74 18.66
CA MET A 125 -14.65 -3.95 18.01
C MET A 125 -13.28 -4.58 18.25
N PHE A 126 -12.55 -4.87 17.17
CA PHE A 126 -11.23 -5.46 17.19
C PHE A 126 -10.21 -4.50 16.58
N ASN A 127 -9.21 -4.10 17.36
CA ASN A 127 -8.15 -3.20 16.88
C ASN A 127 -7.24 -3.94 15.90
N LEU A 128 -7.03 -3.34 14.72
CA LEU A 128 -6.29 -3.94 13.62
C LEU A 128 -4.77 -3.74 13.74
N MET A 129 -4.26 -3.04 14.74
CA MET A 129 -2.81 -2.90 14.92
C MET A 129 -2.20 -4.17 15.52
N PHE A 130 -1.07 -4.59 14.98
CA PHE A 130 -0.22 -5.57 15.65
C PHE A 130 0.46 -4.94 16.86
N LYS A 131 0.43 -5.67 17.98
CA LYS A 131 1.07 -5.31 19.24
C LYS A 131 2.25 -6.23 19.49
N THR A 132 3.31 -5.70 20.04
CA THR A 132 4.44 -6.44 20.59
C THR A 132 4.96 -5.75 21.83
N PHE A 133 5.97 -6.34 22.47
CA PHE A 133 6.50 -5.91 23.74
C PHE A 133 7.98 -5.57 23.56
N MET A 134 8.38 -4.36 23.94
CA MET A 134 9.78 -3.92 23.86
C MET A 134 10.37 -3.86 25.26
N GLY A 135 11.33 -4.75 25.53
CA GLY A 135 12.06 -4.83 26.79
C GLY A 135 12.47 -6.26 27.13
N PRO A 136 13.47 -6.44 28.02
CA PRO A 136 14.01 -7.75 28.36
C PRO A 136 13.13 -8.56 29.33
N VAL A 137 12.12 -7.94 29.94
CA VAL A 137 11.23 -8.57 30.93
C VAL A 137 9.80 -8.46 30.43
N GLU A 138 9.17 -9.58 30.06
CA GLU A 138 7.80 -9.61 29.49
C GLU A 138 6.78 -8.90 30.39
N GLU A 139 6.92 -9.01 31.72
CA GLU A 139 6.00 -8.41 32.70
C GLU A 139 6.13 -6.88 32.84
N ALA A 140 7.27 -6.32 32.44
CA ALA A 140 7.57 -4.88 32.47
C ALA A 140 7.76 -4.27 31.09
N ALA A 141 7.52 -5.03 30.02
CA ALA A 141 7.81 -4.60 28.68
C ALA A 141 6.87 -3.49 28.22
N ALA A 142 7.44 -2.46 27.61
CA ALA A 142 6.65 -1.38 27.04
C ALA A 142 5.88 -1.93 25.84
N LEU A 143 4.55 -1.92 25.92
CA LEU A 143 3.68 -2.21 24.79
C LEU A 143 4.08 -1.29 23.63
N VAL A 144 4.42 -1.85 22.48
CA VAL A 144 4.67 -1.12 21.23
C VAL A 144 3.89 -1.76 20.09
N TYR A 145 3.83 -1.06 18.97
CA TYR A 145 3.01 -1.47 17.83
C TYR A 145 3.84 -1.55 16.57
N LEU A 146 3.45 -2.45 15.67
CA LEU A 146 3.87 -2.36 14.28
C LEU A 146 2.97 -1.34 13.58
N ARG A 147 3.57 -0.39 12.87
CA ARG A 147 2.82 0.70 12.25
C ARG A 147 1.77 0.19 11.23
N PRO A 148 0.51 0.69 11.28
CA PRO A 148 -0.53 0.35 10.31
C PRO A 148 -0.49 1.18 9.02
N GLU A 149 0.33 2.23 9.02
CA GLU A 149 0.62 3.12 7.90
C GLU A 149 2.03 3.73 8.01
N THR A 150 2.53 4.37 6.95
CA THR A 150 3.86 4.99 6.95
C THR A 150 3.84 6.49 7.29
N ALA A 151 2.69 7.15 7.08
CA ALA A 151 2.46 8.59 7.27
C ALA A 151 2.90 9.14 8.63
N GLN A 152 2.64 8.42 9.73
CA GLN A 152 2.99 8.89 11.08
C GLN A 152 4.49 9.14 11.25
N GLY A 153 5.34 8.36 10.57
CA GLY A 153 6.79 8.57 10.57
C GLY A 153 7.19 9.92 9.96
N ILE A 154 6.44 10.36 8.95
CA ILE A 154 6.63 11.65 8.29
C ILE A 154 6.21 12.79 9.22
N TYR A 155 5.03 12.70 9.83
CA TYR A 155 4.52 13.77 10.70
C TYR A 155 5.42 14.05 11.89
N VAL A 156 5.94 13.01 12.57
CA VAL A 156 6.83 13.20 13.72
C VAL A 156 8.21 13.75 13.32
N ASN A 157 8.59 13.64 12.05
CA ASN A 157 9.85 14.16 11.51
C ASN A 157 9.68 15.44 10.68
N TYR A 158 8.47 15.99 10.59
CA TYR A 158 8.17 17.17 9.78
C TYR A 158 9.18 18.31 10.00
N LEU A 159 9.44 18.69 11.27
CA LEU A 159 10.41 19.75 11.58
C LEU A 159 11.85 19.36 11.27
N ASN A 160 12.24 18.10 11.53
CA ASN A 160 13.59 17.62 11.27
C ASN A 160 13.92 17.72 9.78
N VAL A 161 12.98 17.30 8.93
CA VAL A 161 13.14 17.37 7.48
C VAL A 161 13.12 18.83 7.03
N LEU A 162 12.08 19.61 7.38
CA LEU A 162 11.99 21.03 7.05
C LEU A 162 13.28 21.81 7.34
N GLN A 163 13.87 21.59 8.52
CA GLN A 163 15.07 22.31 8.96
C GLN A 163 16.34 21.83 8.25
N SER A 164 16.49 20.53 8.08
CA SER A 164 17.72 19.96 7.50
C SER A 164 17.81 20.16 5.99
N SER A 165 16.68 20.10 5.27
CA SER A 165 16.63 20.36 3.82
C SER A 165 16.43 21.84 3.48
N ARG A 166 16.08 22.68 4.46
CA ARG A 166 15.79 24.11 4.29
C ARG A 166 14.63 24.37 3.30
N GLN A 167 13.71 23.42 3.22
CA GLN A 167 12.51 23.55 2.40
C GLN A 167 11.62 24.69 2.88
N LYS A 168 10.75 25.16 1.98
CA LYS A 168 9.71 26.15 2.28
C LYS A 168 8.36 25.56 1.88
N ILE A 169 7.29 26.01 2.53
CA ILE A 169 5.95 25.59 2.12
C ILE A 169 5.59 26.28 0.80
N PRO A 170 5.07 25.53 -0.20
CA PRO A 170 4.72 24.11 -0.13
C PRO A 170 5.91 23.17 -0.39
N PHE A 171 5.97 22.06 0.36
CA PHE A 171 6.92 20.95 0.14
C PHE A 171 6.31 19.64 0.64
N GLY A 172 6.85 18.51 0.19
CA GLY A 172 6.44 17.19 0.64
C GLY A 172 7.54 16.35 1.25
N ILE A 173 7.12 15.28 1.90
CA ILE A 173 8.01 14.23 2.39
C ILE A 173 7.44 12.90 1.90
N ALA A 174 8.26 12.11 1.22
CA ALA A 174 7.90 10.82 0.67
C ALA A 174 8.60 9.69 1.44
N GLN A 175 7.88 8.58 1.64
CA GLN A 175 8.40 7.39 2.27
C GLN A 175 7.88 6.15 1.56
N ILE A 176 8.77 5.16 1.39
CA ILE A 176 8.37 3.81 1.03
C ILE A 176 8.75 2.88 2.17
N GLY A 177 7.81 2.07 2.65
CA GLY A 177 8.14 1.11 3.69
C GLY A 177 7.00 0.18 4.06
N LYS A 178 7.32 -0.78 4.94
CA LYS A 178 6.35 -1.77 5.40
C LYS A 178 5.30 -1.17 6.33
N ALA A 179 4.08 -1.67 6.24
CA ALA A 179 2.97 -1.42 7.15
C ALA A 179 2.25 -2.75 7.44
N PHE A 180 1.57 -2.79 8.59
CA PHE A 180 0.99 -4.02 9.12
C PHE A 180 -0.44 -3.80 9.58
N ARG A 181 -1.38 -4.60 9.06
CA ARG A 181 -2.79 -4.57 9.47
C ARG A 181 -3.23 -5.98 9.81
N ASN A 182 -3.74 -6.18 11.02
CA ASN A 182 -4.21 -7.46 11.52
C ASN A 182 -5.60 -7.79 10.97
N GLU A 183 -5.66 -7.87 9.63
CA GLU A 183 -6.87 -8.06 8.84
C GLU A 183 -7.67 -9.28 9.31
N ILE A 184 -8.97 -9.09 9.52
CA ILE A 184 -9.89 -10.12 9.99
C ILE A 184 -10.21 -11.10 8.86
N THR A 185 -10.49 -10.57 7.65
CA THR A 185 -10.88 -11.38 6.49
C THR A 185 -9.83 -11.30 5.37
N PRO A 186 -8.95 -12.32 5.26
CA PRO A 186 -8.11 -12.55 4.09
C PRO A 186 -8.91 -12.57 2.78
N GLY A 187 -8.41 -12.00 1.69
CA GLY A 187 -9.08 -12.10 0.40
C GLY A 187 -8.27 -11.61 -0.80
N ASN A 188 -8.59 -12.17 -1.97
CA ASN A 188 -8.11 -11.73 -3.28
C ASN A 188 -6.57 -11.65 -3.42
N PHE A 189 -5.88 -12.72 -3.04
CA PHE A 189 -4.42 -12.87 -3.22
C PHE A 189 -3.61 -11.79 -2.46
N ILE A 190 -2.72 -11.06 -3.13
CA ILE A 190 -1.93 -9.97 -2.53
C ILE A 190 -2.71 -8.66 -2.36
N PHE A 191 -4.02 -8.64 -2.63
CA PHE A 191 -4.84 -7.43 -2.50
C PHE A 191 -5.14 -7.07 -1.04
N ARG A 192 -5.42 -8.08 -0.19
CA ARG A 192 -5.61 -7.93 1.27
C ARG A 192 -4.60 -8.79 2.02
N THR A 193 -3.51 -8.16 2.46
CA THR A 193 -2.43 -8.79 3.21
C THR A 193 -2.30 -8.20 4.60
N ARG A 194 -1.63 -8.92 5.50
CA ARG A 194 -1.33 -8.44 6.86
C ARG A 194 -0.03 -7.65 6.95
N GLU A 195 0.85 -7.88 5.99
CA GLU A 195 2.12 -7.19 5.80
C GLU A 195 2.17 -6.77 4.34
N PHE A 196 2.45 -5.49 4.10
CA PHE A 196 2.56 -4.90 2.77
C PHE A 196 3.49 -3.68 2.82
N GLU A 197 3.87 -3.18 1.66
CA GLU A 197 4.61 -1.93 1.51
C GLU A 197 3.70 -0.83 0.96
N GLN A 198 3.83 0.36 1.52
CA GLN A 198 3.16 1.56 1.02
C GLN A 198 4.20 2.53 0.46
N MET A 199 3.76 3.32 -0.51
CA MET A 199 4.46 4.46 -1.07
C MET A 199 3.60 5.67 -0.77
N GLU A 200 3.93 6.38 0.30
CA GLU A 200 3.14 7.50 0.81
C GLU A 200 3.93 8.80 0.70
N MET A 201 3.22 9.89 0.41
CA MET A 201 3.78 11.23 0.36
C MET A 201 2.81 12.17 1.06
N GLN A 202 3.36 13.00 1.96
CA GLN A 202 2.63 14.04 2.67
C GLN A 202 3.10 15.41 2.19
N TYR A 203 2.23 16.14 1.50
CA TYR A 203 2.52 17.44 0.92
C TYR A 203 1.97 18.55 1.83
N PHE A 204 2.87 19.29 2.46
CA PHE A 204 2.56 20.35 3.40
C PHE A 204 2.32 21.66 2.66
N VAL A 205 1.13 22.23 2.81
CA VAL A 205 0.66 23.40 2.08
C VAL A 205 0.13 24.49 3.01
N LYS A 206 0.09 25.72 2.54
CA LYS A 206 -0.51 26.83 3.29
C LYS A 206 -2.04 26.65 3.32
N PRO A 207 -2.71 26.77 4.48
CA PRO A 207 -4.17 26.73 4.54
C PRO A 207 -4.80 27.71 3.53
N GLY A 208 -5.79 27.25 2.78
CA GLY A 208 -6.42 28.02 1.70
C GLY A 208 -5.85 27.75 0.30
N THR A 209 -4.69 27.09 0.20
CA THR A 209 -4.13 26.60 -1.08
C THR A 209 -4.32 25.09 -1.27
N ASP A 210 -4.90 24.42 -0.27
CA ASP A 210 -5.00 22.96 -0.20
C ASP A 210 -5.79 22.33 -1.35
N LEU A 211 -6.85 22.99 -1.85
CA LEU A 211 -7.65 22.47 -2.95
C LEU A 211 -6.91 22.48 -4.29
N GLU A 212 -6.08 23.51 -4.53
CA GLU A 212 -5.25 23.59 -5.75
C GLU A 212 -4.25 22.44 -5.77
N TRP A 213 -3.53 22.24 -4.67
CA TRP A 213 -2.56 21.15 -4.54
C TRP A 213 -3.21 19.77 -4.52
N PHE A 214 -4.40 19.64 -3.93
CA PHE A 214 -5.18 18.41 -3.99
C PHE A 214 -5.48 18.02 -5.44
N GLU A 215 -6.03 18.94 -6.23
CA GLU A 215 -6.32 18.70 -7.65
C GLU A 215 -5.05 18.43 -8.46
N PHE A 216 -3.98 19.17 -8.23
CA PHE A 216 -2.67 18.91 -8.86
C PHE A 216 -2.22 17.46 -8.62
N TRP A 217 -2.25 17.01 -7.37
CA TRP A 217 -1.83 15.66 -7.03
C TRP A 217 -2.74 14.61 -7.63
N ARG A 218 -4.07 14.81 -7.69
CA ARG A 218 -4.95 13.85 -8.38
C ARG A 218 -4.51 13.60 -9.83
N HIS A 219 -4.25 14.67 -10.58
CA HIS A 219 -3.84 14.57 -11.98
C HIS A 219 -2.45 13.93 -12.12
N GLU A 220 -1.48 14.33 -11.29
CA GLU A 220 -0.13 13.78 -11.35
C GLU A 220 -0.09 12.28 -11.00
N ARG A 221 -0.87 11.84 -10.01
CA ARG A 221 -0.96 10.41 -9.66
C ARG A 221 -1.59 9.59 -10.76
N MET A 222 -2.69 10.04 -11.36
CA MET A 222 -3.31 9.35 -12.51
C MET A 222 -2.37 9.27 -13.72
N LYS A 223 -1.67 10.37 -14.02
CA LYS A 223 -0.67 10.43 -15.10
C LYS A 223 0.48 9.46 -14.87
N TRP A 224 0.98 9.37 -13.63
CA TRP A 224 2.03 8.41 -13.27
C TRP A 224 1.59 6.96 -13.54
N LEU A 225 0.35 6.61 -13.19
CA LEU A 225 -0.22 5.29 -13.43
C LEU A 225 -0.38 4.96 -14.91
N SER A 226 -0.87 5.90 -15.71
CA SER A 226 -0.88 5.73 -17.17
C SER A 226 0.54 5.54 -17.71
N GLY A 227 1.53 6.21 -17.13
CA GLY A 227 2.94 6.02 -17.44
C GLY A 227 3.46 4.60 -17.17
N LEU A 228 2.88 3.86 -16.21
CA LEU A 228 3.20 2.45 -15.96
C LEU A 228 2.72 1.51 -17.07
N GLY A 229 1.98 2.03 -18.06
CA GLY A 229 1.35 1.23 -19.11
C GLY A 229 0.00 0.65 -18.69
N VAL A 230 -0.57 1.11 -17.58
CA VAL A 230 -1.92 0.72 -17.16
C VAL A 230 -2.93 1.39 -18.07
N ARG A 231 -3.87 0.61 -18.62
CA ARG A 231 -4.91 1.12 -19.51
C ARG A 231 -5.82 2.15 -18.82
N PRO A 232 -6.00 3.36 -19.41
CA PRO A 232 -6.85 4.39 -18.82
C PRO A 232 -8.32 3.98 -18.63
N ASP A 233 -8.88 3.15 -19.52
CA ASP A 233 -10.27 2.65 -19.39
C ASP A 233 -10.48 1.70 -18.21
N LYS A 234 -9.38 1.20 -17.62
CA LYS A 234 -9.38 0.36 -16.42
C LYS A 234 -9.13 1.14 -15.14
N LEU A 235 -8.94 2.45 -15.23
CA LEU A 235 -8.69 3.35 -14.10
C LEU A 235 -9.86 4.33 -13.95
N ARG A 236 -10.21 4.64 -12.70
CA ARG A 236 -11.18 5.69 -12.39
C ARG A 236 -10.89 6.34 -11.05
N PHE A 237 -11.41 7.54 -10.88
CA PHE A 237 -11.56 8.16 -9.57
C PHE A 237 -12.89 7.74 -8.93
N HIS A 238 -12.85 7.44 -7.64
CA HIS A 238 -14.02 7.28 -6.78
C HIS A 238 -13.95 8.32 -5.67
N GLN A 239 -14.89 9.26 -5.64
CA GLN A 239 -14.96 10.24 -4.55
C GLN A 239 -15.61 9.59 -3.33
N HIS A 240 -15.03 9.79 -2.16
CA HIS A 240 -15.66 9.34 -0.92
C HIS A 240 -16.96 10.10 -0.67
N THR A 241 -18.00 9.35 -0.32
CA THR A 241 -19.23 9.91 0.23
C THR A 241 -19.00 10.41 1.66
N LYS A 242 -19.98 11.13 2.21
CA LYS A 242 -19.92 11.61 3.61
C LYS A 242 -19.73 10.49 4.63
N ASP A 243 -20.23 9.29 4.33
CA ASP A 243 -20.14 8.13 5.22
C ASP A 243 -18.80 7.37 5.07
N GLU A 244 -18.10 7.56 3.96
CA GLU A 244 -16.78 6.96 3.69
C GLU A 244 -15.62 7.87 4.12
N LEU A 245 -15.84 9.19 4.14
CA LEU A 245 -14.83 10.18 4.55
C LEU A 245 -14.33 9.89 5.97
N ALA A 246 -13.01 9.73 6.09
CA ALA A 246 -12.37 9.69 7.39
C ALA A 246 -12.63 11.00 8.15
N HIS A 247 -12.78 10.92 9.47
CA HIS A 247 -13.12 12.07 10.34
C HIS A 247 -12.16 13.27 10.23
N TYR A 248 -10.96 13.08 9.68
CA TYR A 248 -9.94 14.11 9.48
C TYR A 248 -9.84 14.62 8.02
N ALA A 249 -10.52 13.99 7.06
CA ALA A 249 -10.42 14.33 5.65
C ALA A 249 -11.49 15.37 5.26
N LYS A 250 -11.06 16.46 4.63
CA LYS A 250 -11.93 17.47 4.02
C LYS A 250 -12.50 17.01 2.68
N ASP A 251 -11.68 16.33 1.89
CA ASP A 251 -12.05 15.68 0.63
C ASP A 251 -11.11 14.50 0.37
N ALA A 252 -11.60 13.49 -0.33
CA ALA A 252 -10.90 12.23 -0.55
C ALA A 252 -11.32 11.57 -1.86
N TYR A 253 -10.32 11.14 -2.62
CA TYR A 253 -10.51 10.35 -3.84
C TYR A 253 -9.64 9.11 -3.81
N ASP A 254 -10.24 7.97 -4.12
CA ASP A 254 -9.50 6.77 -4.46
C ASP A 254 -9.28 6.67 -5.95
N ILE A 255 -8.07 6.25 -6.33
CA ILE A 255 -7.83 5.67 -7.64
C ILE A 255 -8.15 4.18 -7.56
N GLN A 256 -9.12 3.77 -8.37
CA GLN A 256 -9.57 2.39 -8.46
C GLN A 256 -9.14 1.76 -9.78
N TYR A 257 -8.86 0.46 -9.73
CA TYR A 257 -8.62 -0.39 -10.91
C TYR A 257 -9.71 -1.45 -11.03
N GLU A 258 -10.12 -1.75 -12.26
CA GLU A 258 -11.09 -2.81 -12.55
C GLU A 258 -10.41 -4.19 -12.56
N PHE A 259 -10.30 -4.81 -11.39
CA PHE A 259 -9.81 -6.18 -11.28
C PHE A 259 -10.85 -7.18 -11.83
N PRO A 260 -10.45 -8.45 -12.10
CA PRO A 260 -11.39 -9.53 -12.39
C PRO A 260 -12.46 -9.79 -11.31
N PHE A 261 -12.31 -9.20 -10.12
CA PHE A 261 -13.27 -9.26 -9.01
C PHE A 261 -13.97 -7.91 -8.74
N GLY A 262 -13.89 -6.97 -9.69
CA GLY A 262 -14.55 -5.67 -9.64
C GLY A 262 -13.62 -4.49 -9.38
N TRP A 263 -14.22 -3.30 -9.33
CA TRP A 263 -13.53 -2.05 -9.03
C TRP A 263 -13.06 -2.02 -7.58
N GLN A 264 -11.78 -1.74 -7.38
CA GLN A 264 -11.19 -1.69 -6.06
C GLN A 264 -10.09 -0.63 -5.99
N GLU A 265 -9.96 0.00 -4.82
CA GLU A 265 -8.95 1.00 -4.52
C GLU A 265 -7.54 0.37 -4.46
N PHE A 266 -6.54 1.14 -4.89
CA PHE A 266 -5.14 0.80 -4.63
C PHE A 266 -4.25 2.00 -4.31
N GLU A 267 -4.77 3.21 -4.52
CA GLU A 267 -4.13 4.47 -4.16
C GLU A 267 -5.20 5.46 -3.71
N GLY A 268 -4.99 6.11 -2.57
CA GLY A 268 -5.87 7.15 -2.02
C GLY A 268 -5.19 8.52 -2.06
N ILE A 269 -5.97 9.56 -2.35
CA ILE A 269 -5.53 10.97 -2.33
C ILE A 269 -6.45 11.71 -1.36
N HIS A 270 -5.89 12.25 -0.28
CA HIS A 270 -6.66 12.82 0.82
C HIS A 270 -6.22 14.25 1.11
N ASN A 271 -7.17 15.16 1.30
CA ASN A 271 -6.92 16.44 1.93
C ASN A 271 -7.23 16.33 3.42
N ARG A 272 -6.19 16.24 4.25
CA ARG A 272 -6.28 15.94 5.69
C ARG A 272 -6.29 17.19 6.56
N THR A 273 -6.32 18.37 5.94
CA THR A 273 -6.20 19.66 6.61
C THR A 273 -5.00 19.69 7.57
N ASN A 274 -5.11 20.29 8.75
CA ASN A 274 -4.04 20.35 9.75
C ASN A 274 -4.15 19.25 10.83
N PHE A 275 -5.01 18.25 10.66
CA PHE A 275 -5.34 17.29 11.71
C PHE A 275 -4.09 16.61 12.28
N ASP A 276 -3.28 15.99 11.42
CA ASP A 276 -2.15 15.16 11.85
C ASP A 276 -1.11 15.97 12.65
N LEU A 277 -0.69 17.13 12.14
CA LEU A 277 0.27 17.99 12.84
C LEU A 277 -0.33 18.62 14.11
N SER A 278 -1.61 18.98 14.11
CA SER A 278 -2.26 19.54 15.31
C SER A 278 -2.33 18.51 16.44
N ARG A 279 -2.68 17.26 16.12
CA ARG A 279 -2.73 16.16 17.08
C ARG A 279 -1.36 15.84 17.67
N HIS A 280 -0.32 15.78 16.84
CA HIS A 280 1.04 15.56 17.33
C HIS A 280 1.55 16.74 18.16
N GLN A 281 1.23 17.98 17.78
CA GLN A 281 1.56 19.16 18.58
C GLN A 281 0.90 19.11 19.97
N GLU A 282 -0.38 18.76 20.05
CA GLU A 282 -1.14 18.61 21.30
C GLU A 282 -0.51 17.55 22.21
N PHE A 283 -0.24 16.35 21.69
CA PHE A 283 0.22 15.20 22.48
C PHE A 283 1.71 15.27 22.85
N SER A 284 2.54 15.92 22.02
CA SER A 284 3.98 16.04 22.26
C SER A 284 4.37 17.31 23.01
N GLY A 285 3.52 18.35 22.99
CA GLY A 285 3.85 19.69 23.49
C GLY A 285 4.89 20.44 22.64
N LYS A 286 5.27 19.92 21.46
CA LYS A 286 6.18 20.58 20.52
C LYS A 286 5.39 21.40 19.52
N LYS A 287 5.82 22.65 19.27
CA LYS A 287 5.21 23.50 18.24
C LYS A 287 5.60 23.00 16.86
N LEU A 288 4.64 22.59 16.05
CA LEU A 288 4.79 22.12 14.67
C LEU A 288 4.33 23.16 13.63
N GLU A 289 4.19 24.42 14.06
CA GLU A 289 3.85 25.56 13.19
C GLU A 289 5.00 25.92 12.24
N TYR A 290 4.64 26.33 11.03
CA TYR A 290 5.53 26.99 10.08
C TYR A 290 5.47 28.51 10.26
N LEU A 291 6.63 29.19 10.17
CA LEU A 291 6.72 30.65 10.10
C LEU A 291 7.07 31.05 8.67
N ASP A 292 6.13 31.71 8.00
CA ASP A 292 6.40 32.33 6.70
C ASP A 292 7.14 33.65 6.93
N VAL A 293 8.41 33.70 6.54
CA VAL A 293 9.26 34.88 6.73
C VAL A 293 8.80 36.05 5.85
N ALA A 294 8.12 35.80 4.73
CA ALA A 294 7.66 36.86 3.84
C ALA A 294 6.43 37.59 4.41
N THR A 295 5.51 36.86 5.05
CA THR A 295 4.27 37.43 5.62
C THR A 295 4.32 37.62 7.13
N ASN A 296 5.34 37.06 7.80
CA ASN A 296 5.46 36.96 9.25
C ASN A 296 4.28 36.22 9.93
N GLU A 297 3.60 35.35 9.17
CA GLU A 297 2.47 34.56 9.67
C GLU A 297 2.94 33.20 10.20
N ARG A 298 2.31 32.74 11.28
CA ARG A 298 2.46 31.39 11.81
C ARG A 298 1.20 30.59 11.56
N PHE A 299 1.37 29.37 11.05
CA PHE A 299 0.25 28.46 10.83
C PHE A 299 0.70 27.01 10.93
N ILE A 300 -0.24 26.11 11.24
CA ILE A 300 -0.03 24.68 11.06
C ILE A 300 -0.37 24.35 9.60
N PRO A 301 0.56 23.77 8.83
CA PRO A 301 0.32 23.43 7.43
C PRO A 301 -0.85 22.47 7.28
N TYR A 302 -1.55 22.60 6.16
CA TYR A 302 -2.47 21.55 5.72
C TYR A 302 -1.68 20.45 5.01
N VAL A 303 -2.22 19.24 5.01
CA VAL A 303 -1.59 18.07 4.38
C VAL A 303 -2.45 17.55 3.25
N VAL A 304 -1.86 17.47 2.05
CA VAL A 304 -2.37 16.67 0.94
C VAL A 304 -1.57 15.38 0.89
N GLU A 305 -2.24 14.26 1.10
CA GLU A 305 -1.65 12.93 1.11
C GLU A 305 -1.87 12.23 -0.23
N THR A 306 -0.84 11.51 -0.69
CA THR A 306 -1.01 10.44 -1.68
C THR A 306 -0.51 9.14 -1.06
N SER A 307 -1.34 8.11 -0.98
CA SER A 307 -1.01 6.82 -0.37
C SER A 307 -1.28 5.68 -1.34
N ALA A 308 -0.23 5.11 -1.92
CA ALA A 308 -0.31 3.97 -2.83
C ALA A 308 0.19 2.68 -2.17
N GLY A 309 -0.51 1.57 -2.35
CA GLY A 309 -0.01 0.25 -1.91
C GLY A 309 0.90 -0.37 -2.96
N ALA A 310 2.20 -0.54 -2.68
CA ALA A 310 3.16 -1.09 -3.65
C ALA A 310 2.77 -2.51 -4.12
N ASP A 311 2.26 -3.32 -3.20
CA ASP A 311 1.76 -4.68 -3.48
C ASP A 311 0.50 -4.65 -4.37
N ARG A 312 -0.45 -3.73 -4.09
CA ARG A 312 -1.65 -3.56 -4.90
C ARG A 312 -1.29 -3.00 -6.29
N THR A 313 -0.40 -2.02 -6.39
CA THR A 313 0.10 -1.52 -7.68
C THR A 313 0.78 -2.62 -8.48
N THR A 314 1.54 -3.50 -7.82
CA THR A 314 2.13 -4.68 -8.49
C THR A 314 1.05 -5.60 -9.04
N LEU A 315 -0.03 -5.85 -8.28
CA LEU A 315 -1.17 -6.64 -8.75
C LEU A 315 -1.89 -5.97 -9.91
N VAL A 316 -2.09 -4.65 -9.88
CA VAL A 316 -2.69 -3.86 -10.99
C VAL A 316 -1.89 -4.08 -12.26
N VAL A 317 -0.57 -3.85 -12.20
CA VAL A 317 0.33 -4.00 -13.36
C VAL A 317 0.30 -5.43 -13.90
N MET A 318 0.34 -6.44 -13.03
CA MET A 318 0.26 -7.84 -13.46
C MET A 318 -1.10 -8.19 -14.08
N ALA A 319 -2.19 -7.69 -13.50
CA ALA A 319 -3.54 -7.95 -13.98
C ALA A 319 -3.79 -7.27 -15.33
N ASP A 320 -3.34 -6.03 -15.51
CA ASP A 320 -3.55 -5.28 -16.74
C ASP A 320 -2.66 -5.80 -17.88
N ALA A 321 -1.43 -6.22 -17.57
CA ALA A 321 -0.51 -6.76 -18.55
C ALA A 321 -0.85 -8.20 -18.99
N TYR A 322 -1.74 -8.92 -18.31
CA TYR A 322 -2.04 -10.32 -18.62
C TYR A 322 -2.88 -10.48 -19.88
N HIS A 323 -2.34 -11.18 -20.88
CA HIS A 323 -3.00 -11.47 -22.13
C HIS A 323 -2.90 -12.96 -22.48
N GLU A 324 -3.98 -13.52 -23.01
CA GLU A 324 -3.99 -14.82 -23.66
C GLU A 324 -4.11 -14.60 -25.17
N GLU A 325 -3.20 -15.19 -25.94
CA GLU A 325 -3.14 -15.06 -27.38
C GLU A 325 -3.10 -16.45 -28.02
N GLU A 326 -3.69 -16.57 -29.20
CA GLU A 326 -3.55 -17.76 -30.05
C GLU A 326 -2.54 -17.48 -31.15
N VAL A 327 -1.51 -18.32 -31.24
CA VAL A 327 -0.44 -18.21 -32.24
C VAL A 327 -0.23 -19.59 -32.82
N GLU A 328 -0.38 -19.71 -34.14
CA GLU A 328 -0.22 -20.99 -34.87
C GLU A 328 -1.10 -22.14 -34.31
N GLY A 329 -2.29 -21.80 -33.80
CA GLY A 329 -3.23 -22.75 -33.20
C GLY A 329 -2.92 -23.12 -31.74
N GLU A 330 -1.86 -22.58 -31.15
CA GLU A 330 -1.50 -22.78 -29.75
C GLU A 330 -1.85 -21.56 -28.89
N LYS A 331 -2.41 -21.81 -27.70
CA LYS A 331 -2.65 -20.75 -26.71
C LYS A 331 -1.39 -20.46 -25.91
N ARG A 332 -0.98 -19.20 -25.87
CA ARG A 332 0.11 -18.72 -25.02
C ARG A 332 -0.35 -17.56 -24.13
N VAL A 333 0.34 -17.40 -23.02
CA VAL A 333 0.17 -16.26 -22.10
C VAL A 333 1.32 -15.28 -22.32
N VAL A 334 1.00 -14.00 -22.47
CA VAL A 334 1.96 -12.91 -22.59
C VAL A 334 1.68 -11.88 -21.49
N LEU A 335 2.71 -11.49 -20.74
CA LEU A 335 2.65 -10.32 -19.87
C LEU A 335 3.18 -9.10 -20.65
N ARG A 336 2.27 -8.24 -21.13
CA ARG A 336 2.59 -7.00 -21.85
C ARG A 336 3.00 -5.88 -20.89
N LEU A 337 4.01 -6.15 -20.07
CA LEU A 337 4.54 -5.18 -19.11
C LEU A 337 5.21 -4.01 -19.84
N HIS A 338 5.05 -2.79 -19.32
CA HIS A 338 5.81 -1.66 -19.84
C HIS A 338 7.32 -1.93 -19.69
N PRO A 339 8.16 -1.71 -20.72
CA PRO A 339 9.58 -2.10 -20.69
C PRO A 339 10.36 -1.55 -19.49
N ALA A 340 10.05 -0.32 -19.07
CA ALA A 340 10.66 0.31 -17.90
C ALA A 340 10.47 -0.49 -16.59
N ILE A 341 9.38 -1.25 -16.43
CA ILE A 341 9.09 -2.01 -15.21
C ILE A 341 9.22 -3.53 -15.37
N ALA A 342 9.46 -4.03 -16.58
CA ALA A 342 9.67 -5.45 -16.83
C ALA A 342 10.79 -6.02 -15.92
N PRO A 343 10.59 -7.17 -15.24
CA PRO A 343 11.58 -7.77 -14.34
C PRO A 343 12.91 -8.11 -15.02
N LEU A 344 12.84 -8.52 -16.28
CA LEU A 344 14.00 -8.84 -17.12
C LEU A 344 13.91 -7.97 -18.37
N LYS A 345 15.00 -7.26 -18.69
CA LYS A 345 15.03 -6.33 -19.83
C LYS A 345 15.38 -7.02 -21.15
N ALA A 346 16.16 -8.09 -21.07
CA ALA A 346 16.58 -8.88 -22.22
C ALA A 346 16.73 -10.35 -21.83
N ALA A 347 16.54 -11.24 -22.81
CA ALA A 347 16.88 -12.65 -22.71
C ALA A 347 17.72 -13.03 -23.93
N VAL A 348 18.81 -13.75 -23.71
CA VAL A 348 19.76 -14.14 -24.76
C VAL A 348 19.72 -15.66 -24.89
N PHE A 349 19.28 -16.15 -26.05
CA PHE A 349 19.17 -17.59 -26.32
C PHE A 349 20.02 -17.95 -27.55
N PRO A 350 20.99 -18.86 -27.43
CA PRO A 350 21.65 -19.41 -28.61
C PRO A 350 20.66 -20.25 -29.41
N LEU A 351 20.69 -20.15 -30.74
CA LEU A 351 19.79 -20.91 -31.61
C LEU A 351 20.05 -22.42 -31.52
N VAL A 352 21.33 -22.81 -31.43
CA VAL A 352 21.76 -24.20 -31.21
C VAL A 352 22.83 -24.27 -30.12
N ASN A 353 22.91 -25.40 -29.42
CA ASN A 353 23.89 -25.63 -28.36
C ASN A 353 25.23 -26.17 -28.91
N LYS A 354 25.75 -25.59 -29.99
CA LYS A 354 26.99 -25.99 -30.67
C LYS A 354 27.54 -24.85 -31.53
N ASP A 355 28.62 -25.12 -32.27
CA ASP A 355 29.21 -24.22 -33.27
C ASP A 355 29.64 -22.84 -32.72
N GLY A 356 30.02 -22.79 -31.43
CA GLY A 356 30.43 -21.54 -30.78
C GLY A 356 29.29 -20.60 -30.39
N MET A 357 28.02 -20.98 -30.65
CA MET A 357 26.86 -20.14 -30.35
C MET A 357 26.63 -19.94 -28.84
N PRO A 358 26.79 -20.94 -27.95
CA PRO A 358 26.70 -20.72 -26.51
C PRO A 358 27.70 -19.69 -25.99
N GLU A 359 28.94 -19.71 -26.49
CA GLU A 359 30.00 -18.78 -26.12
C GLU A 359 29.71 -17.37 -26.62
N LEU A 360 29.14 -17.23 -27.83
CA LEU A 360 28.69 -15.94 -28.34
C LEU A 360 27.51 -15.39 -27.52
N ALA A 361 26.49 -16.21 -27.24
CA ALA A 361 25.36 -15.82 -26.40
C ALA A 361 25.83 -15.40 -25.00
N ARG A 362 26.82 -16.09 -24.42
CA ARG A 362 27.41 -15.73 -23.14
C ARG A 362 28.12 -14.38 -23.18
N ARG A 363 28.88 -14.09 -24.24
CA ARG A 363 29.53 -12.77 -24.42
C ARG A 363 28.48 -11.65 -24.51
N ILE A 364 27.43 -11.84 -25.31
CA ILE A 364 26.33 -10.87 -25.40
C ILE A 364 25.66 -10.66 -24.03
N PHE A 365 25.40 -11.75 -23.30
CA PHE A 365 24.87 -11.66 -21.94
C PHE A 365 25.81 -10.88 -21.01
N ASP A 366 27.12 -11.15 -21.03
CA ASP A 366 28.10 -10.48 -20.17
C ASP A 366 28.28 -8.99 -20.51
N ASP A 367 28.01 -8.58 -21.75
CA ASP A 367 27.95 -7.18 -22.15
C ASP A 367 26.65 -6.49 -21.70
N LEU A 368 25.51 -7.18 -21.81
CA LEU A 368 24.19 -6.64 -21.44
C LEU A 368 24.02 -6.49 -19.92
N ARG A 369 24.48 -7.46 -19.12
CA ARG A 369 24.33 -7.46 -17.64
C ARG A 369 25.03 -6.30 -16.93
N LYS A 370 25.90 -5.56 -17.62
CA LYS A 370 26.57 -4.37 -17.08
C LYS A 370 25.73 -3.11 -17.26
N ARG A 371 24.73 -3.15 -18.16
CA ARG A 371 23.87 -2.02 -18.53
C ARG A 371 22.47 -2.11 -17.94
N TYR A 372 21.99 -3.32 -17.69
CA TYR A 372 20.62 -3.62 -17.23
C TYR A 372 20.63 -4.46 -15.98
#